data_AF-A0AA36I5W1-F1
#
_entry.id   AF-A0AA36I5W1-F1
#
_cell.length_a   1.000
_cell.length_b   1.000
_cell.length_c   1.000
_cell.angle_alpha   90.00
_cell.angle_beta   90.00
_cell.angle_gamma   90.00
#
_symmetry.space_group_name_H-M   'P 1'
#
loop_
_entity.id
_entity.type
_entity.pdbx_description
1 polymer ?
#
loop_
_entity_poly.entity_id
_entity_poly.type
_entity_poly.pdbx_seq_one_letter_code
_entity_poly.pdbx_strand_id
1 'polypeptide(L)'
;MEGAFPECAVQGVVLRHEGEHGLFADLSLYGHAGCFLENCKATDKFEAEGAGVCARACAAVEGCTHWSFGQQYGSKKCFLRTSDAGRRVLAHWVSGTKTCGPAPLPPGFVAHGVATCAAMKSCDAGKSVECPDVAAAINTWIFAIDHLKRAFKGRVDADTWGHIERIGKESANFRAQLTAEYRPSDKDFPRVVYNNRLIFNHLEEVLAAQPRAAVSQEDASLPNPLRFGRLCGKTSCYEL
;
A
#
# COMPACT_ATOMS: atom_id res chain seq x y z
N MET A 1 31.91 2.51 -0.63
CA MET A 1 30.76 1.59 -0.49
C MET A 1 29.70 2.37 0.26
N GLU A 2 28.67 2.86 -0.43
CA GLU A 2 27.49 3.40 0.26
C GLU A 2 26.78 2.23 0.96
N GLY A 3 26.32 2.44 2.20
CA GLY A 3 25.70 1.40 3.03
C GLY A 3 24.36 0.90 2.48
N ALA A 4 23.75 -0.08 3.15
CA ALA A 4 22.36 -0.43 2.90
C ALA A 4 21.42 0.62 3.52
N PHE A 5 20.11 0.52 3.30
CA PHE A 5 19.16 1.28 4.10
C PHE A 5 19.14 0.70 5.53
N PRO A 6 19.19 1.53 6.60
CA PRO A 6 19.04 2.99 6.61
C PRO A 6 20.33 3.82 6.45
N GLU A 7 21.51 3.21 6.45
CA GLU A 7 22.81 3.90 6.49
C GLU A 7 23.12 4.73 5.23
N CYS A 8 22.58 4.37 4.07
CA CYS A 8 22.71 5.16 2.84
C CYS A 8 21.89 6.46 2.85
N ALA A 9 20.97 6.63 3.80
CA ALA A 9 20.04 7.75 3.81
C ALA A 9 20.70 9.00 4.38
N VAL A 10 20.51 10.14 3.70
CA VAL A 10 21.12 11.41 4.06
C VAL A 10 20.22 12.17 5.03
N GLN A 11 20.70 12.35 6.26
CA GLN A 11 20.02 13.11 7.31
C GLN A 11 20.10 14.62 7.07
N GLY A 12 19.12 15.36 7.56
CA GLY A 12 19.06 16.82 7.51
C GLY A 12 18.82 17.39 6.11
N VAL A 13 18.31 16.58 5.16
CA VAL A 13 18.11 16.98 3.77
C VAL A 13 16.68 16.70 3.33
N VAL A 14 16.10 17.67 2.64
CA VAL A 14 14.84 17.52 1.91
C VAL A 14 15.03 17.92 0.46
N LEU A 15 14.44 17.16 -0.45
CA LEU A 15 14.31 17.49 -1.86
C LEU A 15 12.90 18.07 -2.04
N ARG A 16 12.77 19.39 -2.22
CA ARG A 16 11.47 20.05 -2.43
C ARG A 16 11.59 21.36 -3.20
N HIS A 17 10.70 21.56 -4.17
CA HIS A 17 10.58 22.82 -4.90
C HIS A 17 9.17 23.00 -5.50
N GLU A 18 8.18 23.32 -4.65
CA GLU A 18 6.79 23.65 -5.07
C GLU A 18 6.13 22.72 -6.13
N GLY A 19 6.54 21.45 -6.18
CA GLY A 19 6.03 20.46 -7.15
C GLY A 19 6.85 20.34 -8.44
N GLU A 20 7.79 21.23 -8.73
CA GLU A 20 8.61 21.23 -9.96
C GLU A 20 9.39 19.93 -10.17
N HIS A 21 9.84 19.30 -9.08
CA HIS A 21 10.54 18.00 -9.11
C HIS A 21 9.74 16.88 -8.48
N GLY A 22 8.43 17.11 -8.25
CA GLY A 22 7.51 16.12 -7.73
C GLY A 22 7.19 15.06 -8.77
N LEU A 23 7.23 13.79 -8.35
CA LEU A 23 6.69 12.70 -9.17
C LEU A 23 5.20 12.55 -8.88
N PHE A 24 4.35 13.13 -9.72
CA PHE A 24 2.91 12.95 -9.59
C PHE A 24 2.49 11.57 -10.10
N ALA A 25 2.10 10.70 -9.18
CA ALA A 25 1.66 9.33 -9.45
C ALA A 25 0.46 8.93 -8.59
N ASP A 26 -0.09 7.75 -8.86
CA ASP A 26 -1.08 7.12 -8.00
C ASP A 26 -0.39 6.45 -6.80
N LEU A 27 -0.52 7.09 -5.63
CA LEU A 27 0.02 6.66 -4.34
C LEU A 27 -1.06 6.18 -3.38
N SER A 28 -2.31 5.98 -3.84
CA SER A 28 -3.43 5.50 -3.01
C SER A 28 -3.16 4.15 -2.33
N LEU A 29 -2.21 3.37 -2.83
CA LEU A 29 -1.76 2.13 -2.20
C LEU A 29 -1.02 2.36 -0.87
N TYR A 30 -0.29 3.47 -0.75
CA TYR A 30 0.58 3.75 0.39
C TYR A 30 -0.08 4.64 1.44
N GLY A 31 -0.99 5.52 1.02
CA GLY A 31 -1.70 6.41 1.95
C GLY A 31 -2.93 7.05 1.30
N HIS A 32 -3.88 7.45 2.15
CA HIS A 32 -5.09 8.19 1.78
C HIS A 32 -5.13 9.61 2.37
N ALA A 33 -4.06 10.03 3.03
CA ALA A 33 -3.96 11.33 3.68
C ALA A 33 -2.66 12.05 3.32
N GLY A 34 -2.72 13.38 3.38
CA GLY A 34 -1.55 14.22 3.19
C GLY A 34 -1.04 14.34 1.77
N CYS A 35 -1.89 13.98 0.81
CA CYS A 35 -1.62 14.05 -0.61
C CYS A 35 -1.76 15.48 -1.14
N PHE A 36 -1.16 15.75 -2.29
CA PHE A 36 -1.31 17.03 -2.97
C PHE A 36 -2.79 17.26 -3.30
N LEU A 37 -3.33 18.40 -2.84
CA LEU A 37 -4.75 18.76 -2.97
C LEU A 37 -5.70 17.63 -2.53
N GLU A 38 -5.33 16.89 -1.49
CA GLU A 38 -6.11 15.73 -0.98
C GLU A 38 -6.40 14.64 -2.03
N ASN A 39 -5.61 14.57 -3.10
CA ASN A 39 -5.79 13.61 -4.18
C ASN A 39 -4.60 12.63 -4.28
N CYS A 40 -4.72 11.48 -3.63
CA CYS A 40 -3.66 10.47 -3.65
C CYS A 40 -3.50 9.73 -4.98
N LYS A 41 -4.38 9.93 -5.96
CA LYS A 41 -4.25 9.35 -7.31
C LYS A 41 -3.34 10.17 -8.24
N ALA A 42 -3.08 11.42 -7.88
CA ALA A 42 -2.23 12.33 -8.64
C ALA A 42 -1.46 13.20 -7.64
N THR A 43 -0.48 12.61 -6.98
CA THR A 43 0.29 13.25 -5.91
C THR A 43 1.77 12.87 -5.97
N ASP A 44 2.63 13.77 -5.51
CA ASP A 44 4.05 13.52 -5.25
C ASP A 44 4.34 13.22 -3.78
N LYS A 45 3.30 13.24 -2.94
CA LYS A 45 3.44 13.14 -1.48
C LYS A 45 2.28 12.40 -0.83
N PHE A 46 2.54 11.86 0.35
CA PHE A 46 1.54 11.24 1.22
C PHE A 46 2.04 11.20 2.66
N GLU A 47 1.16 10.95 3.62
CA GLU A 47 1.56 10.67 5.01
C GLU A 47 2.11 9.26 5.17
N ALA A 48 3.25 9.15 5.85
CA ALA A 48 3.91 7.88 6.09
C ALA A 48 4.41 7.80 7.53
N GLU A 49 4.40 6.60 8.12
CA GLU A 49 4.86 6.43 9.51
C GLU A 49 6.38 6.48 9.67
N GLY A 50 7.12 6.17 8.61
CA GLY A 50 8.58 6.09 8.64
C GLY A 50 9.22 6.21 7.26
N ALA A 51 10.52 6.57 7.27
CA ALA A 51 11.34 6.71 6.07
C ALA A 51 11.39 5.41 5.23
N GLY A 52 11.33 4.24 5.88
CA GLY A 52 11.33 2.96 5.16
C GLY A 52 10.10 2.77 4.26
N VAL A 53 8.91 3.17 4.70
CA VAL A 53 7.68 3.14 3.88
C VAL A 53 7.85 4.07 2.67
N CYS A 54 8.39 5.26 2.90
CA CYS A 54 8.65 6.23 1.84
C CYS A 54 9.67 5.72 0.80
N ALA A 55 10.78 5.17 1.28
CA ALA A 55 11.84 4.62 0.45
C ALA A 55 11.32 3.42 -0.38
N ARG A 56 10.55 2.51 0.23
CA ARG A 56 9.94 1.36 -0.46
C ARG A 56 8.90 1.81 -1.49
N ALA A 57 8.11 2.84 -1.19
CA ALA A 57 7.18 3.42 -2.16
C ALA A 57 7.93 3.95 -3.38
N CYS A 58 9.04 4.69 -3.18
CA CYS A 58 9.89 5.13 -4.29
C CYS A 58 10.48 3.96 -5.09
N ALA A 59 10.93 2.91 -4.40
CA ALA A 59 11.47 1.71 -5.03
C ALA A 59 10.44 1.03 -5.96
N ALA A 60 9.16 1.06 -5.59
CA ALA A 60 8.08 0.42 -6.32
C ALA A 60 7.39 1.30 -7.38
N VAL A 61 7.46 2.63 -7.25
CA VAL A 61 6.82 3.57 -8.19
C VAL A 61 7.77 3.85 -9.36
N GLU A 62 7.25 3.68 -10.58
CA GLU A 62 7.96 4.00 -11.81
C GLU A 62 8.24 5.51 -11.90
N GLY A 63 9.42 5.89 -12.40
CA GLY A 63 9.84 7.29 -12.48
C GLY A 63 10.37 7.90 -11.17
N CYS A 64 10.19 7.24 -10.01
CA CYS A 64 10.82 7.71 -8.77
C CYS A 64 12.32 7.42 -8.79
N THR A 65 13.12 8.47 -8.60
CA THR A 65 14.58 8.39 -8.54
C THR A 65 15.11 8.76 -7.16
N HIS A 66 14.38 9.59 -6.41
CA HIS A 66 14.73 10.02 -5.06
C HIS A 66 13.49 10.15 -4.18
N TRP A 67 13.69 10.07 -2.88
CA TRP A 67 12.64 10.24 -1.88
C TRP A 67 13.12 11.14 -0.74
N SER A 68 12.18 11.82 -0.10
CA SER A 68 12.40 12.56 1.14
C SER A 68 11.31 12.25 2.14
N PHE A 69 11.68 12.12 3.40
CA PHE A 69 10.77 11.87 4.50
C PHE A 69 11.07 12.82 5.65
N GLY A 70 10.03 13.41 6.24
CA GLY A 70 10.20 14.29 7.39
C GLY A 70 8.92 14.99 7.80
N GLN A 71 9.02 15.84 8.83
CA GLN A 71 7.87 16.53 9.40
C GLN A 71 7.48 17.75 8.56
N GLN A 72 6.19 17.84 8.18
CA GLN A 72 5.59 19.00 7.53
C GLN A 72 4.22 19.28 8.16
N TYR A 73 4.02 20.50 8.68
CA TYR A 73 2.74 20.96 9.26
C TYR A 73 2.12 20.01 10.31
N GLY A 74 2.94 19.39 11.16
CA GLY A 74 2.44 18.53 12.22
C GLY A 74 2.24 17.05 11.81
N SER A 75 2.47 16.67 10.56
CA SER A 75 2.50 15.26 10.16
C SER A 75 3.78 14.85 9.41
N LYS A 76 4.09 13.56 9.43
CA LYS A 76 5.22 12.97 8.73
C LYS A 76 4.84 12.76 7.27
N LYS A 77 5.56 13.42 6.35
CA LYS A 77 5.32 13.32 4.91
C LYS A 77 6.42 12.52 4.24
N CYS A 78 6.01 11.71 3.29
CA CYS A 78 6.86 11.16 2.24
C CYS A 78 6.70 11.99 0.97
N PHE A 79 7.80 12.32 0.31
CA PHE A 79 7.88 12.97 -0.99
C PHE A 79 8.61 12.06 -1.98
N LEU A 80 8.00 11.82 -3.14
CA LEU A 80 8.61 11.10 -4.26
C LEU A 80 9.07 12.10 -5.33
N ARG A 81 10.29 11.89 -5.84
CA ARG A 81 10.99 12.84 -6.71
C ARG A 81 11.51 12.18 -7.98
N THR A 82 11.58 12.98 -9.04
CA THR A 82 12.17 12.62 -10.34
C THR A 82 13.66 12.94 -10.42
N SER A 83 14.21 13.73 -9.49
CA SER A 83 15.64 14.05 -9.40
C SER A 83 16.04 14.45 -7.97
N ASP A 84 17.33 14.77 -7.75
CA ASP A 84 17.88 15.36 -6.53
C ASP A 84 17.81 16.90 -6.50
N ALA A 85 17.17 17.51 -7.49
CA ALA A 85 16.99 18.95 -7.55
C ALA A 85 16.06 19.47 -6.44
N GLY A 86 16.15 20.77 -6.13
CA GLY A 86 15.43 21.36 -4.99
C GLY A 86 15.96 20.92 -3.63
N ARG A 87 17.22 20.44 -3.57
CA ARG A 87 17.90 20.03 -2.34
C ARG A 87 18.03 21.21 -1.37
N ARG A 88 17.55 21.03 -0.14
CA ARG A 88 17.67 22.00 0.95
C ARG A 88 18.08 21.29 2.24
N VAL A 89 18.87 21.99 3.06
CA VAL A 89 19.18 21.55 4.42
C VAL A 89 17.98 21.88 5.31
N LEU A 90 17.42 20.85 5.94
CA LEU A 90 16.32 21.01 6.87
C LEU A 90 16.38 19.92 7.94
N ALA A 91 16.51 20.32 9.20
CA ALA A 91 16.56 19.40 10.32
C ALA A 91 15.30 18.50 10.36
N HIS A 92 15.47 17.26 10.84
CA HIS A 92 14.40 16.26 10.94
C HIS A 92 13.83 15.75 9.60
N TRP A 93 14.53 16.03 8.50
CA TRP A 93 14.28 15.40 7.21
C TRP A 93 15.38 14.39 6.89
N VAL A 94 15.02 13.35 6.17
CA VAL A 94 15.94 12.35 5.62
C VAL A 94 15.59 12.15 4.15
N SER A 95 16.60 12.01 3.31
CA SER A 95 16.43 11.76 1.88
C SER A 95 17.31 10.63 1.40
N GLY A 96 16.93 9.99 0.30
CA GLY A 96 17.73 8.95 -0.33
C GLY A 96 17.43 8.82 -1.82
N THR A 97 18.32 8.15 -2.53
CA THR A 97 18.06 7.67 -3.89
C THR A 97 17.07 6.50 -3.87
N LYS A 98 16.50 6.13 -5.03
CA LYS A 98 15.62 4.97 -5.17
C LYS A 98 16.27 3.67 -4.67
N THR A 99 17.57 3.51 -4.91
CA THR A 99 18.35 2.35 -4.47
C THR A 99 18.68 2.39 -2.98
N CYS A 100 18.66 3.58 -2.38
CA CYS A 100 18.72 3.73 -0.93
C CYS A 100 17.35 3.49 -0.31
N GLY A 101 16.90 2.23 -0.31
CA GLY A 101 15.62 1.85 0.27
C GLY A 101 15.43 0.35 0.26
N PRO A 102 14.47 -0.17 1.03
CA PRO A 102 14.08 -1.57 0.90
C PRO A 102 13.60 -1.86 -0.52
N ALA A 103 13.96 -3.02 -1.05
CA ALA A 103 13.53 -3.47 -2.37
C ALA A 103 11.98 -3.46 -2.49
N PRO A 104 11.40 -3.22 -3.69
CA PRO A 104 9.97 -3.31 -3.85
C PRO A 104 9.47 -4.73 -3.59
N LEU A 105 8.28 -4.86 -3.02
CA LEU A 105 7.66 -6.18 -2.81
C LEU A 105 7.02 -6.67 -4.12
N PRO A 106 7.26 -7.92 -4.54
CA PRO A 106 6.56 -8.49 -5.70
C PRO A 106 5.04 -8.46 -5.49
N PRO A 107 4.24 -7.96 -6.43
CA PRO A 107 2.79 -7.80 -6.23
C PRO A 107 2.06 -9.11 -5.90
N GLY A 108 2.43 -10.22 -6.54
CA GLY A 108 1.82 -11.53 -6.27
C GLY A 108 2.10 -12.02 -4.85
N PHE A 109 3.33 -11.82 -4.35
CA PHE A 109 3.71 -12.12 -2.97
C PHE A 109 2.87 -11.32 -1.97
N VAL A 110 2.65 -10.02 -2.21
CA VAL A 110 1.82 -9.19 -1.33
C VAL A 110 0.36 -9.63 -1.38
N ALA A 111 -0.20 -9.82 -2.58
CA ALA A 111 -1.58 -10.23 -2.76
C ALA A 111 -1.87 -11.54 -2.00
N HIS A 112 -1.01 -12.55 -2.20
CA HIS A 112 -1.11 -13.85 -1.55
C HIS A 112 -0.94 -13.78 -0.03
N GLY A 113 0.13 -13.13 0.44
CA GLY A 113 0.41 -13.03 1.88
C GLY A 113 -0.68 -12.26 2.64
N VAL A 114 -1.25 -11.21 2.04
CA VAL A 114 -2.37 -10.47 2.63
C VAL A 114 -3.63 -11.33 2.67
N ALA A 115 -4.02 -11.94 1.54
CA ALA A 115 -5.24 -12.73 1.48
C ALA A 115 -5.20 -13.96 2.40
N THR A 116 -4.03 -14.54 2.64
CA THR A 116 -3.87 -15.76 3.44
C THR A 116 -3.55 -15.52 4.91
N CYS A 117 -3.39 -14.25 5.34
CA CYS A 117 -3.07 -13.94 6.74
C CYS A 117 -4.21 -14.32 7.69
N ALA A 118 -3.86 -14.62 8.94
CA ALA A 118 -4.82 -15.13 9.94
C ALA A 118 -5.98 -14.16 10.18
N ALA A 119 -5.71 -12.86 10.32
CA ALA A 119 -6.75 -11.86 10.53
C ALA A 119 -7.76 -11.80 9.36
N MET A 120 -7.29 -11.97 8.12
CA MET A 120 -8.18 -11.99 6.95
C MET A 120 -9.06 -13.23 6.94
N LYS A 121 -8.50 -14.41 7.24
CA LYS A 121 -9.28 -15.66 7.33
C LYS A 121 -10.36 -15.60 8.40
N SER A 122 -10.08 -14.98 9.54
CA SER A 122 -11.07 -14.78 10.62
C SER A 122 -12.27 -13.92 10.18
N CYS A 123 -12.13 -13.12 9.14
CA CYS A 123 -13.19 -12.25 8.60
C CYS A 123 -14.02 -12.89 7.49
N ASP A 124 -13.71 -14.11 7.03
CA ASP A 124 -14.39 -14.71 5.88
C ASP A 124 -15.90 -14.96 6.11
N ALA A 125 -16.28 -15.28 7.34
CA ALA A 125 -17.69 -15.46 7.75
C ALA A 125 -18.40 -14.15 8.12
N GLY A 126 -17.68 -13.03 8.06
CA GLY A 126 -18.17 -11.71 8.41
C GLY A 126 -17.90 -11.27 9.84
N LYS A 127 -18.70 -10.33 10.33
CA LYS A 127 -18.47 -9.68 11.63
C LYS A 127 -18.61 -10.70 12.76
N SER A 128 -17.57 -10.83 13.58
CA SER A 128 -17.53 -11.72 14.73
C SER A 128 -16.66 -11.13 15.85
N VAL A 129 -16.43 -11.89 16.93
CA VAL A 129 -15.46 -11.53 17.96
C VAL A 129 -14.03 -11.52 17.39
N GLU A 130 -13.75 -12.43 16.46
CA GLU A 130 -12.47 -12.59 15.75
C GLU A 130 -12.32 -11.62 14.57
N CYS A 131 -13.43 -11.09 14.05
CA CYS A 131 -13.47 -10.03 13.03
C CYS A 131 -14.37 -8.86 13.47
N PRO A 132 -13.93 -8.02 14.42
CA PRO A 132 -14.76 -6.95 14.96
C PRO A 132 -14.88 -5.76 13.99
N ASP A 133 -13.90 -5.56 13.10
CA ASP A 133 -13.80 -4.40 12.20
C ASP A 133 -13.86 -4.80 10.73
N VAL A 134 -15.09 -4.86 10.21
CA VAL A 134 -15.36 -5.13 8.78
C VAL A 134 -14.83 -4.02 7.86
N ALA A 135 -14.63 -2.79 8.35
CA ALA A 135 -14.09 -1.70 7.56
C ALA A 135 -12.58 -1.89 7.33
N ALA A 136 -11.85 -2.27 8.38
CA ALA A 136 -10.45 -2.69 8.28
C ALA A 136 -10.31 -3.92 7.37
N ALA A 137 -11.21 -4.89 7.48
CA ALA A 137 -11.19 -6.09 6.66
C ALA A 137 -11.40 -5.78 5.17
N ILE A 138 -12.39 -4.94 4.81
CA ILE A 138 -12.59 -4.57 3.40
C ILE A 138 -11.45 -3.68 2.88
N ASN A 139 -10.88 -2.78 3.69
CA ASN A 139 -9.66 -2.03 3.32
C ASN A 139 -8.51 -3.00 2.97
N THR A 140 -8.37 -4.06 3.74
CA THR A 140 -7.35 -5.10 3.53
C THR A 140 -7.61 -5.90 2.24
N TRP A 141 -8.87 -6.21 1.93
CA TRP A 141 -9.24 -6.81 0.65
C TRP A 141 -8.93 -5.91 -0.55
N ILE A 142 -9.25 -4.61 -0.48
CA ILE A 142 -8.94 -3.65 -1.53
C ILE A 142 -7.43 -3.63 -1.81
N PHE A 143 -6.62 -3.58 -0.74
CA PHE A 143 -5.17 -3.64 -0.85
C PHE A 143 -4.66 -4.94 -1.52
N ALA A 144 -5.18 -6.09 -1.10
CA ALA A 144 -4.84 -7.38 -1.71
C ALA A 144 -5.22 -7.43 -3.20
N ILE A 145 -6.41 -6.95 -3.56
CA ILE A 145 -6.92 -6.94 -4.94
C ILE A 145 -6.12 -5.98 -5.82
N ASP A 146 -5.69 -4.83 -5.33
CA ASP A 146 -4.85 -3.92 -6.10
C ASP A 146 -3.46 -4.52 -6.39
N HIS A 147 -2.91 -5.27 -5.43
CA HIS A 147 -1.71 -6.07 -5.68
C HIS A 147 -1.96 -7.24 -6.65
N LEU A 148 -3.13 -7.88 -6.58
CA LEU A 148 -3.55 -8.93 -7.53
C LEU A 148 -3.62 -8.38 -8.96
N LYS A 149 -4.26 -7.23 -9.15
CA LYS A 149 -4.32 -6.52 -10.45
C LYS A 149 -2.93 -6.26 -11.00
N ARG A 150 -2.01 -5.76 -10.16
CA ARG A 150 -0.61 -5.50 -10.55
C ARG A 150 0.14 -6.78 -10.91
N ALA A 151 -0.12 -7.88 -10.19
CA ALA A 151 0.51 -9.18 -10.46
C ALA A 151 0.08 -9.78 -11.81
N PHE A 152 -1.17 -9.55 -12.22
CA PHE A 152 -1.80 -10.23 -13.35
C PHE A 152 -2.17 -9.35 -14.55
N LYS A 153 -1.94 -8.03 -14.49
CA LYS A 153 -2.21 -7.12 -15.62
C LYS A 153 -1.52 -7.60 -16.90
N GLY A 154 -2.31 -7.93 -17.91
CA GLY A 154 -1.83 -8.46 -19.19
C GLY A 154 -1.24 -9.87 -19.14
N ARG A 155 -1.50 -10.64 -18.07
CA ARG A 155 -0.95 -12.00 -17.85
C ARG A 155 -2.02 -13.08 -17.65
N VAL A 156 -3.29 -12.70 -17.62
CA VAL A 156 -4.44 -13.61 -17.57
C VAL A 156 -5.35 -13.33 -18.76
N ASP A 157 -6.24 -14.27 -19.06
CA ASP A 157 -7.27 -14.08 -20.08
C ASP A 157 -8.26 -12.96 -19.69
N ALA A 158 -9.03 -12.50 -20.68
CA ALA A 158 -9.95 -11.37 -20.51
C ALA A 158 -11.07 -11.64 -19.50
N ASP A 159 -11.52 -12.90 -19.36
CA ASP A 159 -12.59 -13.27 -18.44
C ASP A 159 -12.08 -13.23 -17.00
N THR A 160 -10.91 -13.80 -16.74
CA THR A 160 -10.22 -13.73 -15.45
C THR A 160 -9.91 -12.28 -15.08
N TRP A 161 -9.40 -11.48 -16.01
CA TRP A 161 -9.16 -10.05 -15.77
C TRP A 161 -10.44 -9.29 -15.43
N GLY A 162 -11.51 -9.51 -16.20
CA GLY A 162 -12.82 -8.91 -15.95
C GLY A 162 -13.41 -9.31 -14.60
N HIS A 163 -13.13 -10.53 -14.12
CA HIS A 163 -13.49 -10.94 -12.77
C HIS A 163 -12.71 -10.17 -11.69
N ILE A 164 -11.38 -10.03 -11.83
CA ILE A 164 -10.53 -9.26 -10.91
C ILE A 164 -10.97 -7.78 -10.83
N GLU A 165 -11.33 -7.16 -11.96
CA GLU A 165 -11.83 -5.78 -11.97
C GLU A 165 -13.16 -5.64 -11.24
N ARG A 166 -14.08 -6.58 -11.46
CA ARG A 166 -15.41 -6.60 -10.85
C ARG A 166 -15.34 -6.68 -9.34
N ILE A 167 -14.59 -7.62 -8.78
CA ILE A 167 -14.47 -7.77 -7.33
C ILE A 167 -13.79 -6.56 -6.67
N GLY A 168 -12.85 -5.92 -7.38
CA GLY A 168 -12.22 -4.68 -6.93
C GLY A 168 -13.23 -3.54 -6.85
N LYS A 169 -14.11 -3.43 -7.85
CA LYS A 169 -15.21 -2.46 -7.85
C LYS A 169 -16.24 -2.76 -6.76
N GLU A 170 -16.63 -4.02 -6.58
CA GLU A 170 -17.55 -4.45 -5.52
C GLU A 170 -17.01 -4.12 -4.13
N SER A 171 -15.72 -4.41 -3.88
CA SER A 171 -15.06 -4.09 -2.61
C SER A 171 -14.98 -2.59 -2.34
N ALA A 172 -14.61 -1.79 -3.36
CA ALA A 172 -14.58 -0.33 -3.27
C ALA A 172 -15.97 0.27 -3.01
N ASN A 173 -17.00 -0.24 -3.70
CA ASN A 173 -18.38 0.19 -3.50
C ASN A 173 -18.88 -0.14 -2.09
N PHE A 174 -18.62 -1.37 -1.61
CA PHE A 174 -18.95 -1.76 -0.24
C PHE A 174 -18.30 -0.82 0.77
N ARG A 175 -17.00 -0.54 0.60
CA ARG A 175 -16.25 0.38 1.49
C ARG A 175 -16.84 1.78 1.52
N ALA A 176 -17.25 2.32 0.37
CA ALA A 176 -17.88 3.63 0.28
C ALA A 176 -19.26 3.68 0.97
N GLN A 177 -20.02 2.59 0.91
CA GLN A 177 -21.34 2.48 1.54
C GLN A 177 -21.26 2.34 3.07
N LEU A 178 -20.14 1.89 3.65
CA LEU A 178 -20.00 1.78 5.11
C LEU A 178 -20.16 3.11 5.85
N THR A 179 -19.91 4.23 5.18
CA THR A 179 -20.07 5.59 5.71
C THR A 179 -21.27 6.33 5.13
N ALA A 180 -22.09 5.67 4.31
CA ALA A 180 -23.28 6.26 3.73
C ALA A 180 -24.45 6.25 4.72
N GLU A 181 -25.45 7.11 4.46
CA GLU A 181 -26.69 7.16 5.24
C GLU A 181 -27.42 5.81 5.25
N TYR A 182 -27.35 5.08 4.13
CA TYR A 182 -27.80 3.70 4.03
C TYR A 182 -26.61 2.74 4.07
N ARG A 183 -26.32 2.23 5.26
CA ARG A 183 -25.22 1.29 5.51
C ARG A 183 -25.59 -0.13 5.04
N PRO A 184 -24.69 -0.86 4.37
CA PRO A 184 -24.89 -2.27 4.04
C PRO A 184 -25.14 -3.08 5.31
N SER A 185 -25.97 -4.12 5.20
CA SER A 185 -26.18 -5.02 6.33
C SER A 185 -24.90 -5.79 6.64
N ASP A 186 -24.75 -6.26 7.88
CA ASP A 186 -23.65 -7.17 8.25
C ASP A 186 -23.67 -8.48 7.40
N LYS A 187 -24.78 -8.77 6.69
CA LYS A 187 -24.93 -9.90 5.76
C LYS A 187 -24.39 -9.63 4.36
N ASP A 188 -24.18 -8.38 3.98
CA ASP A 188 -23.62 -8.03 2.66
C ASP A 188 -22.10 -8.28 2.60
N PHE A 189 -21.41 -8.12 3.73
CA PHE A 189 -19.96 -8.29 3.80
C PHE A 189 -19.51 -9.74 3.47
N PRO A 190 -20.10 -10.81 4.06
CA PRO A 190 -19.75 -12.19 3.69
C PRO A 190 -19.87 -12.48 2.19
N ARG A 191 -20.86 -11.90 1.48
CA ARG A 191 -21.00 -12.07 0.02
C ARG A 191 -19.81 -11.46 -0.72
N VAL A 192 -19.43 -10.23 -0.37
CA VAL A 192 -18.28 -9.54 -0.99
C VAL A 192 -17.00 -10.31 -0.73
N VAL A 193 -16.79 -10.76 0.52
CA VAL A 193 -15.60 -11.53 0.90
C VAL A 193 -15.56 -12.89 0.20
N TYR A 194 -16.70 -13.57 0.07
CA TYR A 194 -16.79 -14.83 -0.67
C TYR A 194 -16.34 -14.67 -2.13
N ASN A 195 -16.82 -13.63 -2.83
CA ASN A 195 -16.40 -13.34 -4.20
C ASN A 195 -14.89 -13.07 -4.29
N ASN A 196 -14.35 -12.28 -3.35
CA ASN A 196 -12.91 -12.03 -3.28
C ASN A 196 -12.14 -13.36 -3.07
N ARG A 197 -12.57 -14.19 -2.12
CA ARG A 197 -11.92 -15.46 -1.80
C ARG A 197 -11.93 -16.44 -2.98
N LEU A 198 -13.02 -16.48 -3.75
CA LEU A 198 -13.13 -17.36 -4.93
C LEU A 198 -12.00 -17.13 -5.94
N ILE A 199 -11.72 -15.88 -6.32
CA ILE A 199 -10.65 -15.63 -7.29
C ILE A 199 -9.26 -15.91 -6.69
N PHE A 200 -9.05 -15.61 -5.42
CA PHE A 200 -7.76 -15.83 -4.77
C PHE A 200 -7.47 -17.33 -4.67
N ASN A 201 -8.48 -18.13 -4.32
CA ASN A 201 -8.35 -19.59 -4.32
C ASN A 201 -8.12 -20.14 -5.73
N HIS A 202 -8.79 -19.58 -6.75
CA HIS A 202 -8.59 -19.98 -8.14
C HIS A 202 -7.16 -19.68 -8.63
N LEU A 203 -6.57 -18.57 -8.17
CA LEU A 203 -5.23 -18.13 -8.56
C LEU A 203 -4.13 -18.56 -7.56
N GLU A 204 -4.46 -19.36 -6.54
CA GLU A 204 -3.59 -19.66 -5.40
C GLU A 204 -2.27 -20.30 -5.85
N GLU A 205 -2.32 -21.31 -6.70
CA GLU A 205 -1.12 -22.01 -7.19
C GLU A 205 -0.21 -21.06 -7.98
N VAL A 206 -0.80 -20.22 -8.82
CA VAL A 206 -0.06 -19.26 -9.64
C VAL A 206 0.55 -18.16 -8.76
N LEU A 207 -0.21 -17.65 -7.79
CA LEU A 207 0.25 -16.68 -6.80
C LEU A 207 1.39 -17.23 -5.94
N ALA A 208 1.28 -18.47 -5.48
CA ALA A 208 2.28 -19.13 -4.65
C ALA A 208 3.60 -19.35 -5.41
N ALA A 209 3.54 -19.47 -6.74
CA ALA A 209 4.70 -19.62 -7.64
C ALA A 209 5.34 -18.29 -8.07
N GLN A 210 4.73 -17.13 -7.79
CA GLN A 210 5.31 -15.83 -8.11
C GLN A 210 6.62 -15.57 -7.31
N PRO A 211 7.49 -14.65 -7.79
CA PRO A 211 8.67 -14.24 -7.04
C PRO A 211 8.33 -13.82 -5.61
N ARG A 212 9.11 -14.31 -4.65
CA ARG A 212 8.97 -13.98 -3.23
C ARG A 212 10.03 -12.97 -2.80
N ALA A 213 9.72 -12.18 -1.78
CA ALA A 213 10.69 -11.36 -1.09
C ALA A 213 11.06 -12.01 0.24
N ALA A 214 12.36 -12.09 0.54
CA ALA A 214 12.81 -12.37 1.90
C ALA A 214 12.56 -11.10 2.73
N VAL A 215 11.59 -11.16 3.63
CA VAL A 215 11.18 -10.04 4.48
C VAL A 215 11.20 -10.48 5.94
N SER A 216 11.55 -9.58 6.85
CA SER A 216 11.55 -9.85 8.29
C SER A 216 10.42 -9.07 8.96
N GLN A 217 9.88 -9.56 10.07
CA GLN A 217 8.78 -8.88 10.78
C GLN A 217 9.24 -7.56 11.45
N GLU A 218 10.54 -7.42 11.64
CA GLU A 218 11.20 -6.20 12.13
C GLU A 218 11.25 -5.10 11.06
N ASP A 219 11.04 -5.44 9.79
CA ASP A 219 11.00 -4.49 8.68
C ASP A 219 9.78 -3.56 8.80
N ALA A 220 10.03 -2.37 9.33
CA ALA A 220 9.01 -1.36 9.57
C ALA A 220 8.39 -0.75 8.31
N SER A 221 8.87 -1.11 7.12
CA SER A 221 8.30 -0.67 5.86
C SER A 221 7.32 -1.66 5.23
N LEU A 222 7.09 -2.80 5.88
CA LEU A 222 6.07 -3.77 5.46
C LEU A 222 4.66 -3.31 5.84
N PRO A 223 3.64 -3.64 5.04
CA PRO A 223 2.25 -3.41 5.42
C PRO A 223 1.83 -4.35 6.57
N ASN A 224 0.88 -3.92 7.40
CA ASN A 224 0.39 -4.63 8.59
C ASN A 224 0.04 -6.10 8.37
N PRO A 225 -0.63 -6.51 7.28
CA PRO A 225 -0.92 -7.92 7.06
C PRO A 225 0.33 -8.78 6.90
N LEU A 226 1.39 -8.24 6.29
CA LEU A 226 2.67 -8.95 6.11
C LEU A 226 3.57 -8.84 7.34
N ARG A 227 3.53 -7.71 8.04
CA ARG A 227 4.39 -7.45 9.20
C ARG A 227 3.89 -8.14 10.47
N PHE A 228 2.59 -8.02 10.74
CA PHE A 228 1.98 -8.41 12.02
C PHE A 228 0.88 -9.46 11.87
N GLY A 229 0.53 -9.85 10.63
CA GLY A 229 -0.64 -10.69 10.39
C GLY A 229 -1.97 -10.02 10.75
N ARG A 230 -2.00 -8.68 10.79
CA ARG A 230 -3.17 -7.87 11.18
C ARG A 230 -3.85 -7.25 9.98
N LEU A 231 -5.11 -6.84 10.14
CA LEU A 231 -5.80 -6.05 9.12
C LEU A 231 -5.09 -4.71 8.89
N CYS A 232 -5.29 -4.14 7.71
CA CYS A 232 -4.94 -2.76 7.43
C CYS A 232 -5.68 -1.81 8.37
N GLY A 233 -5.09 -0.64 8.57
CA GLY A 233 -5.72 0.39 9.36
C GLY A 233 -6.80 1.17 8.60
N LYS A 234 -7.25 2.27 9.19
CA LYS A 234 -8.31 3.14 8.69
C LYS A 234 -7.93 3.84 7.39
N THR A 235 -6.69 4.32 7.28
CA THR A 235 -6.21 5.17 6.18
C THR A 235 -5.19 4.49 5.29
N SER A 236 -4.47 3.47 5.76
CA SER A 236 -3.59 2.67 4.92
C SER A 236 -3.27 1.30 5.53
N CYS A 237 -2.59 0.45 4.77
CA CYS A 237 -2.01 -0.78 5.29
C CYS A 237 -0.63 -0.57 5.93
N TYR A 238 -0.11 0.66 5.96
CA TYR A 238 1.22 1.00 6.48
C TYR A 238 1.16 1.86 7.76
N GLU A 239 -0.03 2.18 8.26
CA GLU A 239 -0.21 2.82 9.57
C GLU A 239 -0.09 1.80 10.70
N LEU A 240 0.32 2.22 11.90
CA LEU A 240 0.44 1.35 13.07
C LEU A 240 -0.87 1.25 13.86
#